data_AF-A0A512JBV0-F1
#
_entry.id   AF-A0A512JBV0-F1
#
_cell.length_a   1.000
_cell.length_b   1.000
_cell.length_c   1.000
_cell.angle_alpha   90.00
_cell.angle_beta   90.00
_cell.angle_gamma   90.00
#
_symmetry.space_group_name_H-M   'P 1'
#
loop_
_entity.id
_entity.type
_entity.pdbx_description
1 polymer ?
#
loop_
_entity_poly.entity_id
_entity_poly.type
_entity_poly.pdbx_seq_one_letter_code
_entity_poly.pdbx_strand_id
1 'polypeptide(L)'
;MIASLALVLLAQLAGEVLARSSGLPLPGPVIGMVLMLLFLVLRDRGPRALPRRLPRPLTDGTLEQTGRGLLANLSLMFVPAGAGIVGRLDVLEAQAAKLALVLVLSTLLALAATALTFVAVARWLDPGRTPGPPESAP
;
A
#
# COMPACT_ATOMS: atom_id res chain seq x y z
N MET A 1 19.38 -3.48 -5.07
CA MET A 1 18.93 -2.27 -4.35
C MET A 1 18.69 -1.09 -5.26
N ILE A 2 19.70 -0.48 -5.91
CA ILE A 2 19.47 0.73 -6.76
C ILE A 2 18.48 0.45 -7.90
N ALA A 3 18.65 -0.66 -8.63
CA ALA A 3 17.72 -1.03 -9.69
C ALA A 3 16.28 -1.26 -9.19
N SER A 4 16.14 -1.86 -7.99
CA SER A 4 14.86 -2.07 -7.33
C SER A 4 14.21 -0.75 -6.90
N LEU A 5 14.99 0.17 -6.32
CA LEU A 5 14.56 1.51 -5.94
C LEU A 5 14.14 2.32 -7.18
N ALA A 6 14.95 2.28 -8.24
CA ALA A 6 14.64 2.92 -9.51
C ALA A 6 13.33 2.38 -10.11
N LEU A 7 13.08 1.07 -10.01
CA LEU A 7 11.82 0.48 -10.45
C LEU A 7 10.62 1.02 -9.66
N VAL A 8 10.72 1.09 -8.33
CA VAL A 8 9.69 1.70 -7.48
C VAL A 8 9.45 3.16 -7.86
N LEU A 9 10.52 3.94 -8.02
CA LEU A 9 10.44 5.36 -8.39
C LEU A 9 9.89 5.57 -9.80
N LEU A 10 10.22 4.70 -10.75
CA LEU A 10 9.67 4.74 -12.11
C LEU A 10 8.16 4.44 -12.12
N ALA A 11 7.72 3.47 -11.33
CA ALA A 11 6.30 3.21 -11.16
C ALA A 11 5.58 4.39 -10.50
N GLN A 12 6.19 5.01 -9.49
CA GLN A 12 5.65 6.22 -8.86
C GLN A 12 5.62 7.41 -9.83
N LEU A 13 6.65 7.59 -10.66
CA LEU A 13 6.68 8.62 -11.69
C LEU A 13 5.59 8.39 -12.74
N ALA A 14 5.41 7.15 -13.21
CA ALA A 14 4.33 6.80 -14.11
C ALA A 14 2.95 7.07 -13.48
N GLY A 15 2.78 6.72 -12.20
CA GLY A 15 1.58 7.03 -11.44
C GLY A 15 1.33 8.54 -11.30
N GLU A 16 2.36 9.35 -11.06
CA GLU A 16 2.26 10.81 -11.00
C GLU A 16 1.88 11.41 -12.36
N VAL A 17 2.52 10.95 -13.45
CA VAL A 17 2.18 11.38 -14.82
C VAL A 17 0.71 11.06 -15.13
N LEU A 18 0.24 9.86 -14.76
CA LEU A 18 -1.16 9.49 -14.92
C LEU A 18 -2.07 10.37 -14.05
N ALA A 19 -1.78 10.55 -12.77
CA ALA A 19 -2.59 11.38 -11.87
C ALA A 19 -2.76 12.80 -12.44
N ARG A 20 -1.65 13.40 -12.88
CA ARG A 20 -1.62 14.76 -13.44
C ARG A 20 -2.32 14.89 -14.78
N SER A 21 -2.19 13.90 -15.67
CA SER A 21 -2.80 13.95 -17.01
C SER A 21 -4.29 13.63 -17.01
N SER A 22 -4.74 12.77 -16.10
CA SER A 22 -6.12 12.29 -16.03
C SER A 22 -7.01 13.10 -15.06
N GLY A 23 -6.42 13.97 -14.24
CA GLY A 23 -7.16 14.79 -13.28
C GLY A 23 -7.79 14.00 -12.13
N LEU A 24 -7.38 12.74 -11.91
CA LEU A 24 -7.91 11.95 -10.81
C LEU A 24 -7.53 12.55 -9.44
N PRO A 25 -8.44 12.53 -8.45
CA PRO A 25 -8.18 13.00 -7.09
C PRO A 25 -7.36 12.00 -6.26
N LEU A 26 -6.43 11.28 -6.90
CA LEU A 26 -5.57 10.29 -6.25
C LEU A 26 -4.10 10.73 -6.33
N PRO A 27 -3.33 10.59 -5.24
CA PRO A 27 -1.89 10.82 -5.28
C PRO A 27 -1.19 9.88 -6.25
N GLY A 28 -0.22 10.38 -7.02
CA GLY A 28 0.62 9.59 -7.93
C GLY A 28 1.23 8.33 -7.29
N PRO A 29 1.72 8.35 -6.04
CA PRO A 29 2.26 7.16 -5.37
C PRO A 29 1.25 6.01 -5.25
N VAL A 30 -0.03 6.30 -5.02
CA VAL A 30 -1.08 5.27 -4.89
C VAL A 30 -1.32 4.61 -6.24
N ILE A 31 -1.37 5.40 -7.32
CA ILE A 31 -1.49 4.89 -8.68
C ILE A 31 -0.27 4.05 -9.05
N GLY A 32 0.94 4.54 -8.73
CA GLY A 32 2.19 3.80 -8.96
C GLY A 32 2.23 2.44 -8.26
N MET A 33 1.71 2.36 -7.03
CA MET A 33 1.55 1.10 -6.30
C MET A 33 0.59 0.14 -7.02
N VAL A 34 -0.56 0.63 -7.50
CA VAL A 34 -1.52 -0.19 -8.27
C VAL A 34 -0.91 -0.69 -9.57
N LEU A 35 -0.18 0.18 -10.30
CA LEU A 35 0.54 -0.20 -11.51
C LEU A 35 1.58 -1.28 -11.24
N MET A 36 2.37 -1.11 -10.17
CA MET A 36 3.37 -2.11 -9.76
C MET A 36 2.71 -3.44 -9.40
N LEU A 37 1.61 -3.41 -8.62
CA LEU A 37 0.87 -4.62 -8.25
C LEU A 37 0.34 -5.32 -9.50
N LEU A 38 -0.30 -4.59 -10.41
CA LEU A 38 -0.82 -5.14 -11.66
C LEU A 38 0.31 -5.78 -12.48
N PHE A 39 1.45 -5.09 -12.59
CA PHE A 39 2.63 -5.61 -13.26
C PHE A 39 3.14 -6.92 -12.63
N LEU A 40 3.21 -6.99 -11.30
CA LEU A 40 3.61 -8.20 -10.57
C LEU A 40 2.61 -9.36 -10.75
N VAL A 41 1.30 -9.07 -10.72
CA VAL A 41 0.26 -10.08 -10.96
C VAL A 41 0.30 -10.61 -12.40
N LEU A 42 0.48 -9.71 -13.39
CA LEU A 42 0.61 -10.10 -14.80
C LEU A 42 1.89 -10.91 -15.05
N ARG A 43 2.99 -10.57 -14.37
CA ARG A 43 4.21 -11.37 -14.37
C ARG A 43 3.94 -12.79 -13.88
N ASP A 44 3.27 -12.92 -12.73
CA ASP A 44 3.07 -14.22 -12.06
C ASP A 44 2.06 -15.12 -12.80
N ARG A 45 1.10 -14.52 -13.51
CA ARG A 45 0.12 -15.25 -14.35
C ARG A 45 0.55 -15.45 -15.81
N GLY A 46 1.65 -14.83 -16.25
CA GLY A 46 2.11 -14.88 -17.63
C GLY A 46 2.72 -16.22 -18.06
N PRO A 47 3.01 -16.41 -19.37
CA PRO A 47 3.69 -17.61 -19.88
C PRO A 47 5.03 -17.81 -19.17
N ARG A 48 5.43 -19.07 -18.90
CA ARG A 48 6.70 -19.45 -18.22
C ARG A 48 7.97 -18.83 -18.82
N ALA A 49 7.91 -18.27 -20.04
CA ALA A 49 9.01 -17.57 -20.70
C ALA A 49 9.18 -16.10 -20.28
N LEU A 50 8.14 -15.47 -19.72
CA LEU A 50 8.15 -14.06 -19.31
C LEU A 50 9.13 -13.76 -18.17
N PRO A 51 9.24 -14.60 -17.10
CA PRO A 51 10.24 -14.43 -16.03
C PRO A 51 11.68 -14.36 -16.54
N ARG A 52 11.98 -15.02 -17.66
CA ARG A 52 13.33 -15.13 -18.22
C ARG A 52 13.82 -13.86 -18.93
N ARG A 53 12.91 -12.94 -19.28
CA ARG A 53 13.23 -11.65 -19.93
C ARG A 53 13.08 -10.44 -19.01
N LEU A 54 12.62 -10.63 -17.78
CA LEU A 54 12.37 -9.54 -16.85
C LEU A 54 13.66 -9.05 -16.16
N PRO A 55 13.71 -7.78 -15.73
CA PRO A 55 14.82 -7.25 -14.95
C PRO A 55 15.09 -8.09 -13.70
N ARG A 56 16.38 -8.36 -13.41
CA ARG A 56 16.83 -9.15 -12.25
C ARG A 56 16.12 -8.83 -10.92
N PRO A 57 15.86 -7.54 -10.57
CA PRO A 57 15.22 -7.19 -9.30
C PRO A 57 13.82 -7.79 -9.08
N LEU A 58 13.13 -8.14 -10.16
CA LEU A 58 11.78 -8.70 -10.14
C LEU A 58 11.78 -10.22 -9.96
N THR A 59 12.94 -10.87 -10.06
CA THR A 59 13.06 -12.34 -10.04
C THR A 59 13.87 -12.86 -8.86
N ASP A 60 14.71 -12.02 -8.24
CA ASP A 60 15.68 -12.41 -7.21
C ASP A 60 15.28 -12.02 -5.77
N GLY A 61 14.07 -11.47 -5.58
CA GLY A 61 13.59 -11.00 -4.27
C GLY A 61 14.19 -9.67 -3.80
N THR A 62 15.11 -9.06 -4.55
CA THR A 62 15.76 -7.79 -4.12
C THR A 62 14.79 -6.61 -4.11
N LEU A 63 13.70 -6.66 -4.89
CA LEU A 63 12.61 -5.69 -4.82
C LEU A 63 11.90 -5.73 -3.46
N GLU A 64 11.59 -6.93 -2.96
CA GLU A 64 10.98 -7.08 -1.64
C GLU A 64 11.93 -6.60 -0.54
N GLN A 65 13.21 -6.98 -0.60
CA GLN A 65 14.21 -6.52 0.37
C GLN A 65 14.35 -4.99 0.38
N THR A 66 14.33 -4.37 -0.80
CA THR A 66 14.37 -2.90 -0.92
C THR A 66 13.09 -2.28 -0.34
N GLY A 67 11.92 -2.86 -0.60
CA GLY A 67 10.66 -2.45 0.01
C GLY A 67 10.70 -2.53 1.53
N ARG A 68 11.12 -3.66 2.12
CA ARG A 68 11.29 -3.82 3.56
C ARG A 68 12.26 -2.80 4.16
N GLY A 69 13.36 -2.50 3.46
CA GLY A 69 14.31 -1.47 3.86
C GLY A 69 13.70 -0.06 3.89
N LEU A 70 12.87 0.28 2.90
CA LEU A 70 12.12 1.54 2.89
C LEU A 70 11.08 1.57 4.03
N LEU A 71 10.36 0.46 4.26
CA LEU A 71 9.39 0.34 5.35
C LEU A 71 10.05 0.55 6.72
N ALA A 72 11.22 -0.05 6.95
CA ALA A 72 11.98 0.11 8.19
C ALA A 72 12.42 1.56 8.44
N ASN A 73 12.53 2.38 7.38
CA ASN A 73 12.97 3.77 7.43
C ASN A 73 11.83 4.76 7.12
N LEU A 74 10.56 4.34 7.17
CA LEU A 74 9.43 5.19 6.81
C LEU A 74 9.35 6.49 7.61
N SER A 75 9.79 6.49 8.87
CA SER A 75 9.85 7.71 9.68
C SER A 75 10.63 8.83 9.00
N LEU A 76 11.74 8.52 8.30
CA LEU A 76 12.52 9.50 7.52
C LEU A 76 11.72 10.09 6.36
N MET A 77 10.90 9.27 5.70
CA MET A 77 10.02 9.69 4.60
C MET A 77 8.86 10.57 5.07
N PHE A 78 8.48 10.49 6.35
CA PHE A 78 7.45 11.33 6.95
C PHE A 78 7.98 12.65 7.54
N VAL A 79 9.31 12.81 7.69
CA VAL A 79 9.92 14.06 8.18
C VAL A 79 9.51 15.28 7.34
N PRO A 80 9.55 15.26 5.99
CA PRO A 80 9.15 16.42 5.19
C PRO A 80 7.68 16.79 5.36
N ALA A 81 6.81 15.78 5.45
CA ALA A 81 5.38 15.99 5.73
C ALA A 81 5.17 16.62 7.12
N GLY A 82 5.88 16.12 8.14
CA GLY A 82 5.85 16.67 9.49
C GLY A 82 6.38 18.10 9.57
N ALA A 83 7.49 18.39 8.91
CA ALA A 83 8.07 19.73 8.84
C ALA A 83 7.11 20.74 8.16
N GLY A 84 6.31 20.29 7.20
CA GLY A 84 5.25 21.10 6.60
C GLY A 84 4.16 21.53 7.57
N ILE A 85 3.83 20.69 8.57
CA ILE A 85 2.83 20.99 9.60
C ILE A 85 3.34 22.06 10.58
N VAL A 86 4.65 22.11 10.85
CA VAL A 86 5.28 23.13 11.72
C VAL A 86 5.06 24.54 11.16
N GLY A 87 4.85 24.70 9.85
CA GLY A 87 4.49 25.98 9.25
C GLY A 87 3.05 26.46 9.54
N ARG A 88 2.23 25.66 10.24
CA ARG A 88 0.80 25.89 10.55
C ARG A 88 0.47 25.55 12.01
N LEU A 89 1.41 25.83 12.93
CA LEU A 89 1.22 25.52 14.35
C LEU A 89 0.05 26.28 14.98
N ASP A 90 -0.28 27.46 14.46
CA ASP A 90 -1.44 28.27 14.84
C ASP A 90 -2.76 27.51 14.68
N VAL A 91 -2.94 26.83 13.56
CA VAL A 91 -4.13 25.99 13.29
C VAL A 91 -4.13 24.77 14.21
N LEU A 92 -2.94 24.19 14.44
CA LEU A 92 -2.79 23.02 15.30
C LEU A 92 -3.15 23.37 16.75
N GLU A 93 -2.69 24.49 17.28
CA GLU A 93 -3.00 24.94 18.64
C GLU A 93 -4.51 25.22 18.80
N ALA A 94 -5.11 25.94 17.86
CA ALA A 94 -6.53 26.30 17.92
C ALA A 94 -7.46 25.08 17.79
N GLN A 95 -7.03 24.00 17.14
CA GLN A 95 -7.88 22.85 16.80
C GLN A 95 -7.33 21.50 17.26
N ALA A 96 -6.29 21.45 18.10
CA ALA A 96 -5.60 20.22 18.50
C ALA A 96 -6.55 19.13 18.96
N ALA A 97 -7.48 19.47 19.87
CA ALA A 97 -8.44 18.51 20.42
C ALA A 97 -9.43 17.99 19.34
N LYS A 98 -9.90 18.87 18.45
CA LYS A 98 -10.80 18.49 17.36
C LYS A 98 -10.10 17.60 16.33
N LEU A 99 -8.88 17.97 15.94
CA LEU A 99 -8.04 17.18 15.03
C LEU A 99 -7.73 15.81 15.63
N ALA A 100 -7.32 15.73 16.90
CA ALA A 100 -7.06 14.47 17.58
C ALA A 100 -8.30 13.57 17.60
N LEU A 101 -9.46 14.12 17.96
CA LEU A 101 -10.72 13.37 17.97
C LEU A 101 -11.09 12.85 16.57
N VAL A 102 -11.05 13.72 15.55
CA VAL A 102 -11.37 13.35 14.17
C VAL A 102 -10.40 12.30 13.65
N LEU A 103 -9.10 12.42 13.91
CA LEU A 103 -8.09 11.45 13.50
C LEU A 103 -8.32 10.08 14.13
N VAL A 104 -8.55 10.03 15.45
CA VAL A 104 -8.81 8.76 16.15
C VAL A 104 -10.09 8.12 15.64
N LEU A 105 -11.20 8.86 15.59
CA LEU A 105 -12.48 8.32 15.14
C LEU A 105 -12.43 7.87 13.68
N SER A 106 -11.89 8.69 12.78
CA SER A 106 -11.78 8.33 11.35
C SER A 106 -10.88 7.12 11.12
N THR A 107 -9.78 6.99 11.86
CA THR A 107 -8.89 5.83 11.76
C THR A 107 -9.60 4.56 12.21
N LEU A 108 -10.29 4.61 13.36
CA LEU A 108 -11.05 3.46 13.85
C LEU A 108 -12.18 3.07 12.89
N LEU A 109 -12.90 4.05 12.34
CA LEU A 109 -13.94 3.81 11.36
C LEU A 109 -13.39 3.20 10.06
N ALA A 110 -12.27 3.71 9.54
CA ALA A 110 -11.63 3.18 8.35
C ALA A 110 -11.14 1.73 8.55
N LEU A 111 -10.54 1.43 9.71
CA LEU A 111 -10.12 0.07 10.08
C LEU A 111 -11.33 -0.87 10.20
N ALA A 112 -12.39 -0.44 10.89
CA ALA A 112 -13.61 -1.21 11.02
C ALA A 112 -14.27 -1.49 9.66
N ALA A 113 -14.40 -0.47 8.80
CA ALA A 113 -14.95 -0.62 7.46
C ALA A 113 -14.12 -1.59 6.60
N THR A 114 -12.78 -1.50 6.66
CA THR A 114 -11.88 -2.41 5.94
C THR A 114 -12.05 -3.84 6.43
N ALA A 115 -12.03 -4.07 7.75
CA ALA A 115 -12.20 -5.39 8.34
C ALA A 115 -13.57 -6.00 8.04
N LEU A 116 -14.65 -5.22 8.17
CA LEU A 116 -16.01 -5.66 7.85
C LEU A 116 -16.16 -6.00 6.37
N THR A 117 -15.58 -5.20 5.47
CA THR A 117 -15.59 -5.47 4.03
C THR A 117 -14.86 -6.79 3.73
N PHE A 118 -13.70 -7.01 4.34
CA PHE A 118 -12.96 -8.26 4.18
C PHE A 118 -13.75 -9.47 4.68
N VAL A 119 -14.36 -9.37 5.87
CA VAL A 119 -15.21 -10.44 6.43
C VAL A 119 -16.42 -10.71 5.55
N ALA A 120 -17.07 -9.67 5.02
CA ALA A 120 -18.22 -9.82 4.14
C ALA A 120 -17.84 -10.53 2.84
N VAL A 121 -16.76 -10.09 2.18
CA VAL A 121 -16.24 -10.71 0.95
C VAL A 121 -15.79 -12.14 1.20
N ALA A 122 -15.11 -12.42 2.31
CA ALA A 122 -14.70 -13.77 2.69
C ALA A 122 -15.91 -14.70 2.89
N ARG A 123 -16.98 -14.22 3.55
CA ARG A 123 -18.24 -14.97 3.70
C ARG A 123 -18.95 -15.22 2.38
N TRP A 124 -18.85 -14.30 1.41
CA TRP A 124 -19.43 -14.48 0.08
C TRP A 124 -18.65 -15.48 -0.77
N LEU A 125 -17.33 -15.55 -0.58
CA LEU A 125 -16.45 -16.50 -1.28
C LEU A 125 -16.46 -17.90 -0.65
N ASP A 126 -16.82 -18.04 0.64
CA ASP A 126 -16.97 -19.32 1.36
C ASP A 126 -18.44 -19.59 1.81
N PRO A 127 -19.42 -19.86 0.91
CA PRO A 127 -20.78 -20.22 1.33
C PRO A 127 -20.91 -21.58 2.04
N GLY A 128 -19.82 -22.36 2.16
CA GLY A 128 -19.88 -23.79 2.48
C GLY A 128 -18.96 -24.33 3.57
N ARG A 129 -18.28 -23.47 4.37
CA ARG A 129 -17.41 -23.98 5.45
C ARG A 129 -18.26 -24.40 6.66
N THR A 130 -18.82 -25.60 6.61
CA THR A 130 -19.26 -26.30 7.83
C THR A 130 -18.08 -26.36 8.80
N PRO A 131 -18.23 -25.95 10.08
CA PRO A 131 -17.19 -26.14 11.08
C PRO A 131 -16.81 -27.62 11.10
N GLY A 132 -15.56 -27.94 10.73
CA GLY A 132 -15.05 -29.30 10.87
C GLY A 132 -15.11 -29.69 12.36
N PRO A 133 -15.42 -30.97 12.67
CA PRO A 133 -15.50 -31.40 14.06
C PRO A 133 -14.20 -31.07 14.81
N PRO A 134 -14.28 -30.76 16.12
CA PRO A 134 -13.10 -30.43 16.90
C PRO A 134 -12.08 -31.55 16.76
N GLU A 135 -10.88 -31.17 16.32
CA GLU A 135 -9.73 -32.05 16.22
C GLU A 135 -9.49 -32.65 17.61
N SER A 136 -9.83 -33.94 17.75
CA SER A 136 -9.55 -34.72 18.94
C SER A 136 -8.04 -34.78 19.07
N ALA A 137 -7.50 -33.93 19.94
CA ALA A 137 -6.09 -33.93 20.29
C ALA A 137 -5.68 -35.32 20.82
N PRO A 138 -4.47 -35.81 20.48
CA PRO A 138 -3.91 -37.03 21.05
C PRO A 138 -3.55 -36.88 22.54
#